data_AF-A0A9E3IVL1-F1
#
_entry.id   AF-A0A9E3IVL1-F1
#
_cell.length_a   1.000
_cell.length_b   1.000
_cell.length_c   1.000
_cell.angle_alpha   90.00
_cell.angle_beta   90.00
_cell.angle_gamma   90.00
#
_symmetry.space_group_name_H-M   'P 1'
#
loop_
_entity.id
_entity.type
_entity.pdbx_description
1 polymer ?
#
loop_
_entity_poly.entity_id
_entity_poly.type
_entity_poly.pdbx_seq_one_letter_code
_entity_poly.pdbx_strand_id
1 'polypeptide(L)'
;MQTQAALLPYALAAFAICLPVFVWGAGHAADAPWMSAVFAVFAVGWGAFYAVVNWLKTEAAEDLRLRARIQVLGGLIWAAVIGAVAAFAHFAGAPRETLLLLALGAAMICVVFTAPWLPSLLIVAPAALAPPLVALFSRGEDLPVARLALAAAALSLALALMVNRILRAQYALIAEREALLAERAEQAEAARRFARVKADLVDTLSDELRDGLTGVAHVLAAAARSRAAPSRQQVGLALDAVNDLLSIVGAPAPQEEPARRLRILTLEADALLAATLRASLEQLGHQVVHTTQAARAAELARICELDVAVCAQADAIAALRALPGQAGAIPIVALAGEPAEAEAALEAGADALLRRPVAVTAAARALAEALSVRAPANDRAVA
;
A
#
# COMPACT_ATOMS: atom_id res chain seq x y z
N MET A 1 -13.51 -9.00 3.84
CA MET A 1 -14.62 -9.99 3.80
C MET A 1 -14.15 -11.44 3.60
N GLN A 2 -13.14 -11.74 2.77
CA GLN A 2 -12.61 -13.11 2.58
C GLN A 2 -12.04 -13.73 3.87
N THR A 3 -11.49 -12.93 4.78
CA THR A 3 -10.83 -13.42 5.99
C THR A 3 -11.78 -14.11 6.99
N GLN A 4 -13.04 -13.66 7.12
CA GLN A 4 -14.00 -14.29 8.04
C GLN A 4 -14.61 -15.58 7.48
N ALA A 5 -14.91 -15.63 6.17
CA ALA A 5 -15.32 -16.87 5.53
C ALA A 5 -14.18 -17.91 5.52
N ALA A 6 -12.93 -17.45 5.39
CA ALA A 6 -11.74 -18.30 5.51
C ALA A 6 -11.56 -18.89 6.91
N LEU A 7 -12.17 -18.30 7.96
CA LEU A 7 -12.13 -18.82 9.33
C LEU A 7 -13.12 -19.98 9.58
N LEU A 8 -14.12 -20.16 8.72
CA LEU A 8 -15.12 -21.22 8.82
C LEU A 8 -14.54 -22.66 8.90
N PRO A 9 -13.63 -23.09 8.01
CA PRO A 9 -13.05 -24.43 8.10
C PRO A 9 -12.28 -24.64 9.41
N TYR A 10 -11.64 -23.60 9.95
CA TYR A 10 -10.92 -23.68 11.23
C TYR A 10 -11.89 -23.80 12.41
N ALA A 11 -13.04 -23.12 12.36
CA ALA A 11 -14.08 -23.28 13.39
C ALA A 11 -14.65 -24.70 13.40
N LEU A 12 -14.94 -25.25 12.21
CA LEU A 12 -15.41 -26.63 12.05
C LEU A 12 -14.36 -27.64 12.52
N ALA A 13 -13.08 -27.45 12.17
CA ALA A 13 -12.00 -28.31 12.62
C ALA A 13 -11.81 -28.28 14.13
N ALA A 14 -11.80 -27.08 14.74
CA ALA A 14 -11.71 -26.93 16.19
C ALA A 14 -12.87 -27.65 16.89
N PHE A 15 -14.09 -27.52 16.37
CA PHE A 15 -15.24 -28.22 16.91
C PHE A 15 -15.15 -29.75 16.75
N ALA A 16 -14.75 -30.23 15.57
CA ALA A 16 -14.59 -31.66 15.31
C ALA A 16 -13.57 -32.33 16.26
N ILE A 17 -12.55 -31.59 16.68
CA ILE A 17 -11.53 -32.07 17.63
C ILE A 17 -12.01 -31.94 19.07
N CYS A 18 -12.61 -30.81 19.45
CA CYS A 18 -12.97 -30.52 20.84
C CYS A 18 -14.24 -31.26 21.30
N LEU A 19 -15.20 -31.51 20.42
CA LEU A 19 -16.47 -32.14 20.80
C LEU A 19 -16.27 -33.55 21.35
N PRO A 20 -15.54 -34.48 20.70
CA PRO A 20 -15.33 -35.82 21.25
C PRO A 20 -14.65 -35.81 22.63
N VAL A 21 -13.68 -34.90 22.83
CA VAL A 21 -12.99 -34.74 24.11
C VAL A 21 -13.96 -34.28 25.19
N PHE A 22 -14.82 -33.30 24.88
CA PHE A 22 -15.84 -32.83 25.80
C PHE A 22 -16.84 -33.94 26.16
N VAL A 23 -17.35 -34.67 25.18
CA VAL A 23 -18.31 -35.77 25.40
C VAL A 23 -17.69 -36.88 26.25
N TRP A 24 -16.43 -37.23 26.00
CA TRP A 24 -15.71 -38.20 26.80
C TRP A 24 -15.56 -37.75 28.26
N GLY A 25 -15.16 -36.49 28.49
CA GLY A 25 -15.05 -35.93 29.84
C GLY A 25 -16.41 -35.86 30.55
N ALA A 26 -17.45 -35.41 29.84
CA ALA A 26 -18.81 -35.30 30.37
C ALA A 26 -19.45 -36.66 30.68
N GLY A 27 -19.04 -37.73 29.98
CA GLY A 27 -19.51 -39.09 30.25
C GLY A 27 -19.16 -39.63 31.64
N HIS A 28 -18.20 -39.00 32.33
CA HIS A 28 -17.82 -39.34 33.71
C HIS A 28 -18.53 -38.48 34.77
N ALA A 29 -19.42 -37.57 34.35
CA ALA A 29 -20.14 -36.67 35.25
C ALA A 29 -21.31 -37.37 35.96
N ALA A 30 -21.54 -37.00 37.22
CA ALA A 30 -22.62 -37.57 38.03
C ALA A 30 -24.03 -37.19 37.52
N ASP A 31 -24.13 -36.08 36.78
CA ASP A 31 -25.35 -35.48 36.26
C ASP A 31 -25.46 -35.67 34.72
N ALA A 32 -25.03 -36.82 34.20
CA ALA A 32 -25.10 -37.15 32.78
C ALA A 32 -26.44 -36.82 32.06
N PRO A 33 -27.65 -36.87 32.68
CA PRO A 33 -28.89 -36.43 32.03
C PRO A 33 -28.88 -34.94 31.61
N TRP A 34 -28.12 -34.07 32.30
CA TRP A 34 -27.93 -32.68 31.90
C TRP A 34 -27.13 -32.52 30.61
N MET A 35 -26.39 -33.54 30.19
CA MET A 35 -25.65 -33.54 28.93
C MET A 35 -26.59 -33.35 27.72
N SER A 36 -27.83 -33.87 27.78
CA SER A 36 -28.84 -33.63 26.75
C SER A 36 -29.24 -32.15 26.64
N ALA A 37 -29.32 -31.44 27.77
CA ALA A 37 -29.60 -30.00 27.78
C ALA A 37 -28.43 -29.21 27.18
N VAL A 38 -27.19 -29.58 27.50
CA VAL A 38 -25.99 -28.97 26.91
C VAL A 38 -25.94 -29.19 25.40
N PHE A 39 -26.25 -30.40 24.92
CA PHE A 39 -26.33 -30.68 23.48
C PHE A 39 -27.45 -29.89 22.78
N ALA A 40 -28.61 -29.73 23.42
CA ALA A 40 -29.69 -28.90 22.89
C ALA A 40 -29.23 -27.43 22.71
N VAL A 41 -28.52 -26.88 23.70
CA VAL A 41 -27.94 -25.53 23.62
C VAL A 41 -26.89 -25.44 22.50
N PHE A 42 -26.04 -26.45 22.31
CA PHE A 42 -25.12 -26.53 21.16
C PHE A 42 -25.85 -26.57 19.82
N ALA A 43 -26.93 -27.36 19.72
CA ALA A 43 -27.73 -27.45 18.49
C ALA A 43 -28.37 -26.09 18.14
N VAL A 44 -28.87 -25.36 19.14
CA VAL A 44 -29.37 -24.00 18.96
C VAL A 44 -28.26 -23.05 18.51
N GLY A 45 -27.07 -23.13 19.12
CA GLY A 45 -25.91 -22.34 18.71
C GLY A 45 -25.51 -22.57 17.25
N TRP A 46 -25.49 -23.82 16.80
CA TRP A 46 -25.24 -24.17 15.40
C TRP A 46 -26.36 -23.71 14.46
N GLY A 47 -27.63 -23.85 14.88
CA GLY A 47 -28.77 -23.34 14.12
C GLY A 47 -28.66 -21.84 13.87
N ALA A 48 -28.35 -21.07 14.91
CA ALA A 48 -28.10 -19.63 14.81
C ALA A 48 -26.89 -19.32 13.91
N PHE A 49 -25.80 -20.08 14.04
CA PHE A 49 -24.62 -19.92 13.21
C PHE A 49 -24.92 -20.11 11.72
N TYR A 50 -25.60 -21.20 11.35
CA TYR A 50 -26.00 -21.45 9.96
C TYR A 50 -27.00 -20.40 9.44
N ALA A 51 -27.92 -19.93 10.29
CA ALA A 51 -28.81 -18.83 9.94
C ALA A 51 -28.02 -17.55 9.60
N VAL A 52 -26.99 -17.21 10.38
CA VAL A 52 -26.09 -16.08 10.11
C VAL A 52 -25.29 -16.30 8.83
N VAL A 53 -24.72 -17.49 8.62
CA VAL A 53 -23.97 -17.83 7.38
C VAL A 53 -24.86 -17.71 6.15
N ASN A 54 -26.13 -18.13 6.24
CA ASN A 54 -27.08 -17.97 5.15
C ASN A 54 -27.47 -16.50 4.94
N TRP A 55 -27.69 -15.74 6.03
CA TRP A 55 -27.98 -14.31 5.99
C TRP A 55 -26.84 -13.51 5.35
N LEU A 56 -25.57 -13.88 5.57
CA LEU A 56 -24.40 -13.24 4.96
C LEU A 56 -24.39 -13.28 3.43
N LYS A 57 -25.22 -14.12 2.79
CA LYS A 57 -25.36 -14.20 1.33
C LYS A 57 -26.39 -13.21 0.76
N THR A 58 -27.07 -12.46 1.62
CA THR A 58 -28.13 -11.50 1.23
C THR A 58 -27.57 -10.08 1.12
N GLU A 59 -28.23 -9.21 0.34
CA GLU A 59 -27.86 -7.79 0.19
C GLU A 59 -27.90 -7.03 1.54
N ALA A 60 -28.75 -7.46 2.48
CA ALA A 60 -28.81 -6.90 3.83
C ALA A 60 -27.47 -7.03 4.59
N ALA A 61 -26.59 -7.94 4.19
CA ALA A 61 -25.26 -8.12 4.79
C ALA A 61 -24.21 -7.12 4.30
N GLU A 62 -24.54 -6.28 3.31
CA GLU A 62 -23.69 -5.16 2.86
C GLU A 62 -23.68 -4.01 3.89
N ASP A 63 -24.73 -3.88 4.72
CA ASP A 63 -24.75 -2.92 5.82
C ASP A 63 -23.76 -3.35 6.92
N LEU A 64 -22.66 -2.61 6.98
CA LEU A 64 -21.58 -2.81 7.95
C LEU A 64 -22.04 -2.69 9.41
N ARG A 65 -23.03 -1.84 9.71
CA ARG A 65 -23.53 -1.64 11.08
C ARG A 65 -24.38 -2.82 11.54
N LEU A 66 -25.29 -3.27 10.69
CA LEU A 66 -26.12 -4.45 10.96
C LEU A 66 -25.25 -5.69 11.12
N ARG A 67 -24.27 -5.85 10.22
CA ARG A 67 -23.29 -6.95 10.28
C ARG A 67 -22.45 -6.92 11.56
N ALA A 68 -21.99 -5.75 11.98
CA ALA A 68 -21.26 -5.59 13.24
C ALA A 68 -22.10 -6.03 14.45
N ARG A 69 -23.39 -5.67 14.49
CA ARG A 69 -24.31 -6.11 15.55
C ARG A 69 -24.48 -7.62 15.54
N ILE A 70 -24.69 -8.22 14.37
CA ILE A 70 -24.86 -9.67 14.23
C ILE A 70 -23.59 -10.42 14.64
N GLN A 71 -22.40 -9.88 14.37
CA GLN A 71 -21.14 -10.44 14.85
C GLN A 71 -21.06 -10.47 16.39
N VAL A 72 -21.44 -9.38 17.07
CA VAL A 72 -21.49 -9.37 18.54
C VAL A 72 -22.52 -10.38 19.05
N LEU A 73 -23.74 -10.36 18.49
CA LEU A 73 -24.82 -11.25 18.91
C LEU A 73 -24.45 -12.72 18.72
N GLY A 74 -23.87 -13.09 17.57
CA GLY A 74 -23.39 -14.44 17.32
C GLY A 74 -22.30 -14.87 18.31
N GLY A 75 -21.37 -13.99 18.65
CA GLY A 75 -20.38 -14.24 19.69
C GLY A 75 -21.00 -14.41 21.08
N LEU A 76 -21.99 -13.59 21.43
CA LEU A 76 -22.72 -13.68 22.70
C LEU A 76 -23.54 -14.98 22.82
N ILE A 77 -24.10 -15.48 21.73
CA ILE A 77 -24.76 -16.80 21.71
C ILE A 77 -23.75 -17.89 22.11
N TRP A 78 -22.54 -17.87 21.52
CA TRP A 78 -21.50 -18.83 21.89
C TRP A 78 -20.98 -18.63 23.32
N ALA A 79 -20.87 -17.39 23.80
CA ALA A 79 -20.57 -17.12 25.20
C ALA A 79 -21.64 -17.70 26.15
N ALA A 80 -22.91 -17.62 25.78
CA ALA A 80 -24.01 -18.24 26.53
C ALA A 80 -23.94 -19.77 26.51
N VAL A 81 -23.58 -20.38 25.38
CA VAL A 81 -23.31 -21.83 25.27
C VAL A 81 -22.20 -22.24 26.24
N ILE A 82 -21.09 -21.49 26.27
CA ILE A 82 -19.99 -21.74 27.22
C ILE A 82 -20.46 -21.57 28.67
N GLY A 83 -21.30 -20.57 28.94
CA GLY A 83 -21.92 -20.38 30.25
C GLY A 83 -22.75 -21.58 30.69
N ALA A 84 -23.55 -22.15 29.78
CA ALA A 84 -24.32 -23.37 30.05
C ALA A 84 -23.41 -24.58 30.31
N VAL A 85 -22.33 -24.73 29.55
CA VAL A 85 -21.32 -25.78 29.76
C VAL A 85 -20.62 -25.61 31.10
N ALA A 86 -20.25 -24.38 31.49
CA ALA A 86 -19.63 -24.09 32.79
C ALA A 86 -20.59 -24.36 33.96
N ALA A 87 -21.87 -24.06 33.79
CA ALA A 87 -22.91 -24.38 34.77
C ALA A 87 -23.06 -25.89 34.95
N PHE A 88 -23.12 -26.66 33.86
CA PHE A 88 -23.10 -28.13 33.90
C PHE A 88 -21.84 -28.65 34.60
N ALA A 89 -20.66 -28.19 34.18
CA ALA A 89 -19.38 -28.59 34.76
C ALA A 89 -19.33 -28.34 36.28
N HIS A 90 -19.93 -27.25 36.76
CA HIS A 90 -19.98 -26.92 38.19
C HIS A 90 -20.72 -27.97 39.04
N PHE A 91 -21.66 -28.71 38.46
CA PHE A 91 -22.41 -29.77 39.16
C PHE A 91 -21.94 -31.19 38.82
N ALA A 92 -20.89 -31.33 38.00
CA ALA A 92 -20.45 -32.61 37.45
C ALA A 92 -19.80 -33.59 38.45
N GLY A 93 -19.55 -33.17 39.70
CA GLY A 93 -18.90 -34.00 40.71
C GLY A 93 -17.38 -34.07 40.51
N ALA A 94 -16.82 -35.28 40.52
CA ALA A 94 -15.38 -35.52 40.41
C ALA A 94 -14.70 -34.90 39.17
N PRO A 95 -15.28 -34.95 37.94
CA PRO A 95 -14.65 -34.34 36.75
C PRO A 95 -14.83 -32.82 36.62
N ARG A 96 -15.40 -32.14 37.63
CA ARG A 96 -15.73 -30.71 37.57
C ARG A 96 -14.56 -29.84 37.13
N GLU A 97 -13.39 -29.98 37.77
CA GLU A 97 -12.21 -29.15 37.45
C GLU A 97 -11.82 -29.29 35.97
N THR A 98 -11.70 -30.54 35.50
CA THR A 98 -11.38 -30.86 34.10
C THR A 98 -12.39 -30.26 33.13
N LEU A 99 -13.69 -30.38 33.42
CA LEU A 99 -14.76 -29.84 32.57
C LEU A 99 -14.76 -28.30 32.55
N LEU A 100 -14.44 -27.65 33.66
CA LEU A 100 -14.28 -26.19 33.72
C LEU A 100 -13.06 -25.71 32.93
N LEU A 101 -11.96 -26.46 32.94
CA LEU A 101 -10.78 -26.16 32.12
C LEU A 101 -11.09 -26.35 30.62
N LEU A 102 -11.86 -27.37 30.25
CA LEU A 102 -12.34 -27.54 28.87
C LEU A 102 -13.26 -26.40 28.44
N ALA A 103 -14.18 -25.96 29.32
CA ALA A 103 -15.04 -24.81 29.08
C ALA A 103 -14.24 -23.51 28.90
N LEU A 104 -13.17 -23.32 29.70
CA LEU A 104 -12.25 -22.21 29.55
C LEU A 104 -11.49 -22.28 28.22
N GLY A 105 -11.06 -23.47 27.78
CA GLY A 105 -10.48 -23.67 26.45
C GLY A 105 -11.44 -23.26 25.33
N ALA A 106 -12.71 -23.63 25.43
CA ALA A 106 -13.74 -23.20 24.48
C ALA A 106 -13.94 -21.67 24.48
N ALA A 107 -13.85 -21.03 25.66
CA ALA A 107 -13.84 -19.58 25.76
C ALA A 107 -12.65 -18.95 25.02
N MET A 108 -11.44 -19.52 25.14
CA MET A 108 -10.27 -19.04 24.39
C MET A 108 -10.47 -19.13 22.88
N ILE A 109 -11.13 -20.18 22.40
CA ILE A 109 -11.49 -20.30 20.97
C ILE A 109 -12.38 -19.12 20.56
N CYS A 110 -13.39 -18.76 21.36
CA CYS A 110 -14.22 -17.57 21.10
C CYS A 110 -13.40 -16.26 21.09
N VAL A 111 -12.41 -16.12 21.98
CA VAL A 111 -11.49 -14.97 21.97
C VAL A 111 -10.76 -14.87 20.63
N VAL A 112 -10.24 -15.98 20.10
CA VAL A 112 -9.54 -16.01 18.80
C VAL A 112 -10.46 -15.57 17.66
N PHE A 113 -11.68 -16.09 17.57
CA PHE A 113 -12.61 -15.74 16.49
C PHE A 113 -13.18 -14.32 16.60
N THR A 114 -13.16 -13.72 17.78
CA THR A 114 -13.57 -12.31 17.99
C THR A 114 -12.40 -11.33 17.84
N ALA A 115 -11.16 -11.80 17.86
CA ALA A 115 -9.94 -10.99 17.74
C ALA A 115 -9.87 -10.10 16.49
N PRO A 116 -10.40 -10.45 15.29
CA PRO A 116 -10.32 -9.57 14.12
C PRO A 116 -11.05 -8.23 14.28
N TRP A 117 -12.00 -8.11 15.22
CA TRP A 117 -12.78 -6.88 15.40
C TRP A 117 -12.87 -6.47 16.87
N LEU A 118 -12.28 -5.31 17.19
CA LEU A 118 -12.04 -4.87 18.58
C LEU A 118 -13.32 -4.80 19.44
N PRO A 119 -14.45 -4.22 18.98
CA PRO A 119 -15.65 -4.17 19.80
C PRO A 119 -16.19 -5.55 20.16
N SER A 120 -16.15 -6.51 19.23
CA SER A 120 -16.56 -7.89 19.53
C SER A 120 -15.59 -8.54 20.50
N LEU A 121 -14.28 -8.35 20.35
CA LEU A 121 -13.29 -8.85 21.31
C LEU A 121 -13.55 -8.30 22.72
N LEU A 122 -13.80 -7.00 22.87
CA LEU A 122 -14.01 -6.37 24.18
C LEU A 122 -15.34 -6.75 24.86
N ILE A 123 -16.35 -7.15 24.08
CA ILE A 123 -17.67 -7.52 24.62
C ILE A 123 -17.77 -9.03 24.84
N VAL A 124 -17.43 -9.81 23.81
CA VAL A 124 -17.64 -11.26 23.77
C VAL A 124 -16.58 -11.99 24.59
N ALA A 125 -15.31 -11.56 24.57
CA ALA A 125 -14.27 -12.27 25.31
C ALA A 125 -14.53 -12.28 26.82
N PRO A 126 -14.83 -11.14 27.49
CA PRO A 126 -15.19 -11.16 28.90
C PRO A 126 -16.43 -12.02 29.18
N ALA A 127 -17.45 -11.92 28.32
CA ALA A 127 -18.69 -12.70 28.46
C ALA A 127 -18.44 -14.22 28.37
N ALA A 128 -17.53 -14.65 27.50
CA ALA A 128 -17.17 -16.06 27.34
C ALA A 128 -16.25 -16.57 28.45
N LEU A 129 -15.31 -15.73 28.92
CA LEU A 129 -14.31 -16.09 29.93
C LEU A 129 -14.86 -16.09 31.36
N ALA A 130 -15.81 -15.20 31.67
CA ALA A 130 -16.30 -15.03 33.04
C ALA A 130 -16.94 -16.30 33.63
N PRO A 131 -17.85 -17.03 32.93
CA PRO A 131 -18.52 -18.18 33.53
C PRO A 131 -17.59 -19.29 34.04
N PRO A 132 -16.63 -19.84 33.25
CA PRO A 132 -15.73 -20.87 33.76
C PRO A 132 -14.78 -20.36 34.85
N LEU A 133 -14.32 -19.11 34.77
CA LEU A 133 -13.46 -18.52 35.80
C LEU A 133 -14.20 -18.34 37.12
N VAL A 134 -15.40 -17.75 37.10
CA VAL A 134 -16.24 -17.59 38.31
C VAL A 134 -16.55 -18.95 38.93
N ALA A 135 -16.88 -19.95 38.09
CA ALA A 135 -17.13 -21.30 38.57
C ALA A 135 -15.89 -21.95 39.19
N LEU A 136 -14.67 -21.71 38.70
CA LEU A 136 -13.43 -22.16 39.34
C LEU A 136 -13.17 -21.44 40.68
N PHE A 137 -13.36 -20.13 40.75
CA PHE A 137 -13.14 -19.36 41.99
C PHE A 137 -14.19 -19.62 43.09
N SER A 138 -15.32 -20.24 42.74
CA SER A 138 -16.40 -20.53 43.70
C SER A 138 -16.07 -21.59 44.74
N ARG A 139 -15.05 -22.45 44.53
CA ARG A 139 -14.61 -23.46 45.50
C ARG A 139 -13.15 -23.24 45.88
N GLY A 140 -12.88 -23.26 47.19
CA GLY A 140 -11.53 -23.03 47.72
C GLY A 140 -10.50 -24.06 47.25
N GLU A 141 -10.94 -25.29 46.99
CA GLU A 141 -10.09 -26.42 46.54
C GLU A 141 -9.42 -26.14 45.19
N ASP A 142 -10.09 -25.43 44.28
CA ASP A 142 -9.55 -25.15 42.94
C ASP A 142 -8.72 -23.86 42.87
N LEU A 143 -8.53 -23.13 43.98
CA LEU A 143 -7.89 -21.80 43.97
C LEU A 143 -6.54 -21.74 43.24
N PRO A 144 -5.63 -22.73 43.39
CA PRO A 144 -4.38 -22.74 42.62
C PRO A 144 -4.62 -22.81 41.12
N VAL A 145 -5.52 -23.69 40.68
CA VAL A 145 -5.89 -23.88 39.27
C VAL A 145 -6.63 -22.64 38.73
N ALA A 146 -7.53 -22.06 39.52
CA ALA A 146 -8.28 -20.85 39.18
C ALA A 146 -7.33 -19.65 38.92
N ARG A 147 -6.27 -19.50 39.71
CA ARG A 147 -5.25 -18.46 39.50
C ARG A 147 -4.45 -18.67 38.22
N LEU A 148 -4.04 -19.92 37.93
CA LEU A 148 -3.37 -20.27 36.68
C LEU A 148 -4.28 -20.03 35.47
N ALA A 149 -5.54 -20.44 35.57
CA ALA A 149 -6.57 -20.21 34.57
C ALA A 149 -6.79 -18.72 34.28
N LEU A 150 -6.85 -17.89 35.32
CA LEU A 150 -6.96 -16.44 35.18
C LEU A 150 -5.73 -15.83 34.49
N ALA A 151 -4.53 -16.25 34.87
CA ALA A 151 -3.30 -15.79 34.24
C ALA A 151 -3.24 -16.19 32.75
N ALA A 152 -3.63 -17.42 32.42
CA ALA A 152 -3.71 -17.90 31.05
C ALA A 152 -4.74 -17.13 30.23
N ALA A 153 -5.90 -16.82 30.82
CA ALA A 153 -6.95 -16.01 30.20
C ALA A 153 -6.48 -14.58 29.92
N ALA A 154 -5.81 -13.94 30.88
CA ALA A 154 -5.24 -12.61 30.71
C ALA A 154 -4.17 -12.58 29.60
N LEU A 155 -3.28 -13.57 29.57
CA LEU A 155 -2.26 -13.70 28.53
C LEU A 155 -2.88 -13.91 27.14
N SER A 156 -3.88 -14.79 27.04
CA SER A 156 -4.64 -15.03 25.80
C SER A 156 -5.31 -13.75 25.29
N LEU A 157 -5.95 -12.98 26.17
CA LEU A 157 -6.56 -11.70 25.81
C LEU A 157 -5.52 -10.67 25.35
N ALA A 158 -4.36 -10.59 26.02
CA ALA A 158 -3.27 -9.72 25.61
C ALA A 158 -2.74 -10.08 24.21
N LEU A 159 -2.54 -11.38 23.94
CA LEU A 159 -2.16 -11.88 22.62
C LEU A 159 -3.23 -11.56 21.57
N ALA A 160 -4.51 -11.74 21.89
CA ALA A 160 -5.61 -11.41 20.98
C ALA A 160 -5.67 -9.90 20.66
N LEU A 161 -5.42 -9.04 21.65
CA LEU A 161 -5.32 -7.59 21.44
C LEU A 161 -4.11 -7.21 20.56
N MET A 162 -2.98 -7.88 20.75
CA MET A 162 -1.79 -7.70 19.91
C MET A 162 -2.07 -8.10 18.46
N VAL A 163 -2.66 -9.29 18.24
CA VAL A 163 -3.07 -9.77 16.92
C VAL A 163 -4.08 -8.81 16.29
N ASN A 164 -5.07 -8.33 17.06
CA ASN A 164 -6.03 -7.35 16.59
C ASN A 164 -5.35 -6.04 16.15
N ARG A 165 -4.35 -5.56 16.89
CA ARG A 165 -3.58 -4.37 16.52
C ARG A 165 -2.81 -4.59 15.20
N ILE A 166 -2.16 -5.74 15.05
CA ILE A 166 -1.43 -6.11 13.83
C ILE A 166 -2.38 -6.17 12.64
N LEU A 167 -3.52 -6.86 12.78
CA LEU A 167 -4.52 -6.99 11.72
C LEU A 167 -5.06 -5.62 11.29
N ARG A 168 -5.38 -4.73 12.24
CA ARG A 168 -5.83 -3.36 11.93
C ARG A 168 -4.78 -2.57 11.15
N ALA A 169 -3.51 -2.67 11.54
CA ALA A 169 -2.42 -2.02 10.80
C ALA A 169 -2.29 -2.57 9.37
N GLN A 170 -2.37 -3.90 9.20
CA GLN A 170 -2.33 -4.54 7.89
C GLN A 170 -3.50 -4.13 6.99
N TYR A 171 -4.72 -4.08 7.52
CA TYR A 171 -5.88 -3.63 6.75
C TYR A 171 -5.79 -2.15 6.36
N ALA A 172 -5.25 -1.29 7.22
CA ALA A 172 -5.00 0.11 6.88
C ALA A 172 -4.02 0.23 5.70
N LEU A 173 -2.91 -0.52 5.74
CA LEU A 173 -1.91 -0.56 4.67
C LEU A 173 -2.49 -1.08 3.35
N ILE A 174 -3.33 -2.13 3.40
CA ILE A 174 -3.98 -2.67 2.21
C ILE A 174 -4.94 -1.64 1.60
N ALA A 175 -5.73 -0.95 2.42
CA ALA A 175 -6.65 0.09 1.96
C ALA A 175 -5.89 1.27 1.32
N GLU A 176 -4.78 1.69 1.93
CA GLU A 176 -3.91 2.74 1.37
C GLU A 176 -3.31 2.31 0.03
N ARG A 177 -2.83 1.07 -0.08
CA ARG A 177 -2.34 0.51 -1.35
C ARG A 177 -3.42 0.48 -2.43
N GLU A 178 -4.63 0.07 -2.09
CA GLU A 178 -5.75 0.05 -3.05
C GLU A 178 -6.08 1.47 -3.53
N ALA A 179 -6.08 2.47 -2.64
CA ALA A 179 -6.28 3.86 -3.00
C ALA A 179 -5.18 4.38 -3.95
N LEU A 180 -3.91 4.10 -3.63
CA LEU A 180 -2.77 4.50 -4.48
C LEU A 180 -2.80 3.81 -5.86
N LEU A 181 -3.25 2.56 -5.92
CA LEU A 181 -3.42 1.85 -7.20
C LEU A 181 -4.53 2.46 -8.05
N ALA A 182 -5.65 2.84 -7.43
CA ALA A 182 -6.74 3.52 -8.11
C ALA A 182 -6.30 4.89 -8.66
N GLU A 183 -5.58 5.68 -7.85
CA GLU A 183 -5.03 6.98 -8.27
C GLU A 183 -4.05 6.84 -9.45
N ARG A 184 -3.14 5.86 -9.39
CA ARG A 184 -2.22 5.58 -10.50
C ARG A 184 -2.93 5.13 -11.77
N ALA A 185 -4.02 4.37 -11.64
CA ALA A 185 -4.83 3.97 -12.79
C ALA A 185 -5.48 5.20 -13.46
N GLU A 186 -6.04 6.11 -12.67
CA GLU A 186 -6.63 7.36 -13.16
C GLU A 186 -5.59 8.26 -13.84
N GLN A 187 -4.42 8.43 -13.23
CA GLN A 187 -3.30 9.18 -13.81
C GLN A 187 -2.82 8.58 -15.14
N ALA A 188 -2.69 7.25 -15.20
CA ALA A 188 -2.32 6.55 -16.43
C ALA A 188 -3.37 6.72 -17.54
N GLU A 189 -4.67 6.71 -17.20
CA GLU A 189 -5.74 6.98 -18.15
C GLU A 189 -5.76 8.43 -18.63
N ALA A 190 -5.50 9.40 -17.74
CA ALA A 190 -5.36 10.80 -18.10
C ALA A 190 -4.17 11.02 -19.04
N ALA A 191 -3.01 10.44 -18.74
CA ALA A 191 -1.83 10.49 -19.60
C ALA A 191 -2.07 9.87 -20.99
N ARG A 192 -2.78 8.73 -21.04
CA ARG A 192 -3.17 8.08 -22.31
C ARG A 192 -4.15 8.92 -23.12
N ARG A 193 -5.07 9.65 -22.47
CA ARG A 193 -5.99 10.57 -23.16
C ARG A 193 -5.22 11.76 -23.73
N PHE A 194 -4.32 12.35 -22.95
CA PHE A 194 -3.48 13.45 -23.40
C PHE A 194 -2.57 13.03 -24.58
N ALA A 195 -1.95 11.86 -24.51
CA ALA A 195 -1.12 11.34 -25.60
C ALA A 195 -1.92 11.12 -26.90
N ARG A 196 -3.18 10.66 -26.80
CA ARG A 196 -4.08 10.55 -27.96
C ARG A 196 -4.39 11.91 -28.58
N VAL A 197 -4.81 12.87 -27.75
CA VAL A 197 -5.08 14.24 -28.23
C VAL A 197 -3.84 14.84 -28.90
N LYS A 198 -2.64 14.63 -28.34
CA LYS A 198 -1.39 15.08 -28.96
C LYS A 198 -1.16 14.42 -30.31
N ALA A 199 -1.38 13.11 -30.45
CA ALA A 199 -1.23 12.40 -31.72
C ALA A 199 -2.22 12.93 -32.78
N ASP A 200 -3.50 13.06 -32.42
CA ASP A 200 -4.54 13.58 -33.31
C ASP A 200 -4.24 15.01 -33.78
N LEU A 201 -3.72 15.87 -32.88
CA LEU A 201 -3.28 17.22 -33.21
C LEU A 201 -2.08 17.23 -34.16
N VAL A 202 -1.10 16.34 -33.96
CA VAL A 202 0.07 16.23 -34.83
C VAL A 202 -0.33 15.77 -36.22
N ASP A 203 -1.24 14.79 -36.34
CA ASP A 203 -1.73 14.33 -37.63
C ASP A 203 -2.49 15.46 -38.36
N THR A 204 -3.37 16.17 -37.65
CA THR A 204 -4.11 17.32 -38.22
C THR A 204 -3.16 18.44 -38.67
N LEU A 205 -2.17 18.79 -37.84
CA LEU A 205 -1.16 19.78 -38.21
C LEU A 205 -0.30 19.31 -39.40
N SER A 206 -0.01 18.01 -39.49
CA SER A 206 0.76 17.46 -40.60
C SER A 206 0.00 17.57 -41.93
N ASP A 207 -1.31 17.30 -41.91
CA ASP A 207 -2.17 17.46 -43.09
C ASP A 207 -2.31 18.94 -43.48
N GLU A 208 -2.54 19.85 -42.52
CA GLU A 208 -2.59 21.29 -42.81
C GLU A 208 -1.26 21.84 -43.35
N LEU A 209 -0.12 21.41 -42.79
CA LEU A 209 1.21 21.77 -43.30
C LEU A 209 1.43 21.22 -44.71
N ARG A 210 1.03 19.98 -44.99
CA ARG A 210 1.14 19.36 -46.31
C ARG A 210 0.26 20.09 -47.34
N ASP A 211 -0.98 20.40 -47.00
CA ASP A 211 -1.91 21.10 -47.87
C ASP A 211 -1.41 22.53 -48.15
N GLY A 212 -0.93 23.24 -47.11
CA GLY A 212 -0.30 24.54 -47.24
C GLY A 212 0.93 24.53 -48.15
N LEU A 213 1.85 23.57 -47.95
CA LEU A 213 3.03 23.38 -48.80
C LEU A 213 2.67 23.02 -50.25
N THR A 214 1.64 22.21 -50.46
CA THR A 214 1.15 21.84 -51.79
C THR A 214 0.54 23.06 -52.50
N GLY A 215 -0.18 23.91 -51.77
CA GLY A 215 -0.67 25.21 -52.27
C GLY A 215 0.46 26.13 -52.73
N VAL A 216 1.50 26.28 -51.90
CA VAL A 216 2.70 27.07 -52.24
C VAL A 216 3.40 26.50 -53.48
N ALA A 217 3.58 25.18 -53.56
CA ALA A 217 4.20 24.54 -54.72
C ALA A 217 3.42 24.77 -56.02
N HIS A 218 2.07 24.78 -55.96
CA HIS A 218 1.22 25.02 -57.13
C HIS A 218 1.35 26.47 -57.65
N VAL A 219 1.39 27.45 -56.74
CA VAL A 219 1.57 28.87 -57.09
C VAL A 219 2.94 29.11 -57.73
N LEU A 220 3.99 28.53 -57.17
CA LEU A 220 5.36 28.62 -57.72
C LEU A 220 5.47 27.91 -59.09
N ALA A 221 4.86 26.75 -59.25
CA ALA A 221 4.84 26.03 -60.54
C ALA A 221 4.08 26.80 -61.63
N ALA A 222 2.98 27.48 -61.27
CA ALA A 222 2.24 28.35 -62.18
C ALA A 222 3.07 29.56 -62.62
N ALA A 223 3.82 30.16 -61.69
CA ALA A 223 4.76 31.24 -61.99
C ALA A 223 5.91 30.78 -62.91
N ALA A 224 6.43 29.56 -62.71
CA ALA A 224 7.54 29.02 -63.50
C ALA A 224 7.15 28.60 -64.94
N ARG A 225 5.88 28.25 -65.20
CA ARG A 225 5.39 27.88 -66.55
C ARG A 225 5.02 29.07 -67.43
N SER A 226 4.93 30.27 -66.85
CA SER A 226 4.72 31.53 -67.57
C SER A 226 6.04 32.05 -68.15
N ARG A 227 6.09 32.44 -69.44
CA ARG A 227 7.24 33.17 -70.02
C ARG A 227 7.26 34.66 -69.67
N ALA A 228 6.24 35.16 -68.98
CA ALA A 228 6.17 36.53 -68.46
C ALA A 228 6.57 36.55 -66.98
N ALA A 229 7.25 37.62 -66.56
CA ALA A 229 7.64 37.83 -65.17
C ALA A 229 6.43 37.65 -64.23
N PRO A 230 6.59 36.97 -63.07
CA PRO A 230 5.50 36.70 -62.15
C PRO A 230 4.81 37.99 -61.73
N SER A 231 3.47 38.00 -61.70
CA SER A 231 2.73 39.20 -61.32
C SER A 231 2.89 39.47 -59.82
N ARG A 232 2.90 40.74 -59.41
CA ARG A 232 3.00 41.13 -57.98
C ARG A 232 1.95 40.44 -57.11
N GLN A 233 0.78 40.14 -57.68
CA GLN A 233 -0.31 39.46 -57.00
C GLN A 233 -0.01 37.97 -56.74
N GLN A 234 0.69 37.28 -57.65
CA GLN A 234 1.14 35.90 -57.45
C GLN A 234 2.24 35.81 -56.38
N VAL A 235 3.15 36.78 -56.35
CA VAL A 235 4.17 36.87 -55.30
C VAL A 235 3.54 37.17 -53.94
N GLY A 236 2.53 38.05 -53.90
CA GLY A 236 1.76 38.33 -52.67
C GLY A 236 1.10 37.08 -52.10
N LEU A 237 0.38 36.31 -52.93
CA LEU A 237 -0.28 35.07 -52.50
C LEU A 237 0.71 34.01 -52.02
N ALA A 238 1.88 33.90 -52.65
CA ALA A 238 2.93 32.99 -52.19
C ALA A 238 3.54 33.45 -50.85
N LEU A 239 3.70 34.76 -50.64
CA LEU A 239 4.20 35.32 -49.39
C LEU A 239 3.21 35.14 -48.23
N ASP A 240 1.91 35.35 -48.48
CA ASP A 240 0.86 35.15 -47.48
C ASP A 240 0.82 33.69 -47.01
N ALA A 241 0.85 32.73 -47.94
CA ALA A 241 0.90 31.30 -47.61
C ALA A 241 2.18 30.90 -46.84
N VAL A 242 3.33 31.53 -47.14
CA VAL A 242 4.59 31.30 -46.40
C VAL A 242 4.53 31.93 -45.00
N ASN A 243 3.92 33.10 -44.84
CA ASN A 243 3.72 33.75 -43.54
C ASN A 243 2.76 32.94 -42.65
N ASP A 244 1.69 32.41 -43.22
CA ASP A 244 0.78 31.51 -42.49
C ASP A 244 1.50 30.25 -42.02
N LEU A 245 2.33 29.62 -42.87
CA LEU A 245 3.18 28.47 -42.48
C LEU A 245 4.20 28.82 -41.39
N LEU A 246 4.85 29.99 -41.47
CA LEU A 246 5.78 30.48 -40.45
C LEU A 246 5.09 30.73 -39.11
N SER A 247 3.82 31.15 -39.12
CA SER A 247 3.02 31.35 -37.90
C SER A 247 2.71 30.04 -37.17
N ILE A 248 2.57 28.93 -37.91
CA ILE A 248 2.30 27.58 -37.38
C ILE A 248 3.59 26.93 -36.86
N VAL A 249 4.72 27.11 -37.55
CA VAL A 249 6.02 26.52 -37.19
C VAL A 249 6.75 27.31 -36.08
N GLY A 250 6.39 28.58 -35.85
CA GLY A 250 7.06 29.48 -34.90
C GLY A 250 6.86 29.18 -33.41
N ALA A 251 6.05 28.17 -33.03
CA ALA A 251 5.97 27.71 -31.65
C ALA A 251 7.14 26.75 -31.37
N PRO A 252 8.07 27.06 -30.43
CA PRO A 252 9.25 26.23 -30.21
C PRO A 252 8.83 24.89 -29.60
N ALA A 253 8.86 23.83 -30.41
CA ALA A 253 8.85 22.46 -29.91
C ALA A 253 10.23 22.15 -29.29
N PRO A 254 10.30 21.66 -28.04
CA PRO A 254 11.56 21.21 -27.49
C PRO A 254 12.05 20.01 -28.31
N GLN A 255 13.27 20.11 -28.84
CA GLN A 255 13.94 19.00 -29.51
C GLN A 255 14.24 17.91 -28.47
N GLU A 256 13.48 16.82 -28.50
CA GLU A 256 13.73 15.62 -27.71
C GLU A 256 14.86 14.82 -28.37
N GLU A 257 16.12 15.12 -28.02
CA GLU A 257 17.17 14.11 -28.13
C GLU A 257 16.83 12.97 -27.15
N PRO A 258 17.01 11.69 -27.54
CA PRO A 258 16.66 10.57 -26.68
C PRO A 258 17.48 10.63 -25.38
N ALA A 259 16.83 11.06 -24.30
CA ALA A 259 17.45 11.21 -22.99
C ALA A 259 18.08 9.88 -22.57
N ARG A 260 19.40 9.88 -22.41
CA ARG A 260 20.16 8.73 -21.90
C ARG A 260 19.54 8.30 -20.55
N ARG A 261 19.25 7.01 -20.40
CA ARG A 261 18.69 6.47 -19.14
C ARG A 261 19.78 6.44 -18.07
N LEU A 262 19.73 7.37 -17.14
CA LEU A 262 20.64 7.45 -16.00
C LEU A 262 20.19 6.55 -14.85
N ARG A 263 21.15 6.03 -14.08
CA ARG A 263 20.95 5.34 -12.79
C ARG A 263 21.15 6.34 -11.66
N ILE A 264 20.05 6.73 -11.03
CA ILE A 264 19.99 7.81 -10.04
C ILE A 264 19.79 7.22 -8.65
N LEU A 265 20.68 7.52 -7.72
CA LEU A 265 20.49 7.24 -6.29
C LEU A 265 19.75 8.42 -5.64
N THR A 266 18.67 8.15 -4.91
CA THR A 266 17.92 9.16 -4.16
C THR A 266 18.01 8.88 -2.67
N LEU A 267 18.37 9.90 -1.90
CA LEU A 267 18.36 9.88 -0.44
C LEU A 267 17.41 10.95 0.08
N GLU A 268 16.25 10.50 0.53
CA GLU A 268 15.16 11.33 1.05
C GLU A 268 14.52 10.59 2.23
N ALA A 269 14.36 11.27 3.36
CA ALA A 269 13.79 10.65 4.57
C ALA A 269 12.26 10.70 4.56
N ASP A 270 11.68 11.71 3.91
CA ASP A 270 10.25 11.86 3.77
C ASP A 270 9.72 10.94 2.65
N ALA A 271 8.82 10.02 3.00
CA ALA A 271 8.29 9.02 2.07
C ALA A 271 7.49 9.65 0.91
N LEU A 272 6.79 10.76 1.14
CA LEU A 272 5.99 11.44 0.11
C LEU A 272 6.89 12.20 -0.86
N LEU A 273 7.90 12.90 -0.36
CA LEU A 273 8.88 13.58 -1.20
C LEU A 273 9.71 12.56 -1.99
N ALA A 274 10.09 11.45 -1.39
CA ALA A 274 10.79 10.35 -2.06
C ALA A 274 9.97 9.77 -3.21
N ALA A 275 8.67 9.55 -3.00
CA ALA A 275 7.76 9.07 -4.04
C ALA A 275 7.59 10.08 -5.17
N THR A 276 7.44 11.37 -4.85
CA THR A 276 7.28 12.46 -5.82
C THR A 276 8.54 12.64 -6.68
N LEU A 277 9.70 12.62 -6.04
CA LEU A 277 11.00 12.70 -6.72
C LEU A 277 11.20 11.47 -7.62
N ARG A 278 10.93 10.27 -7.11
CA ARG A 278 11.02 9.04 -7.89
C ARG A 278 10.12 9.10 -9.13
N ALA A 279 8.86 9.49 -8.98
CA ALA A 279 7.92 9.61 -10.09
C ALA A 279 8.41 10.62 -11.14
N SER A 280 8.92 11.77 -10.70
CA SER A 280 9.46 12.80 -11.59
C SER A 280 10.67 12.31 -12.41
N LEU A 281 11.58 11.57 -11.76
CA LEU A 281 12.78 11.03 -12.41
C LEU A 281 12.48 9.83 -13.32
N GLU A 282 11.54 8.96 -12.94
CA GLU A 282 11.07 7.86 -13.79
C GLU A 282 10.29 8.37 -15.01
N GLN A 283 9.53 9.47 -14.87
CA GLN A 283 8.88 10.15 -15.99
C GLN A 283 9.89 10.68 -17.02
N LEU A 284 11.09 11.09 -16.58
CA LEU A 284 12.22 11.46 -17.45
C LEU A 284 12.93 10.23 -18.06
N GLY A 285 12.49 9.00 -17.75
CA GLY A 285 13.04 7.76 -18.28
C GLY A 285 14.25 7.22 -17.52
N HIS A 286 14.55 7.75 -16.33
CA HIS A 286 15.70 7.33 -15.52
C HIS A 286 15.36 6.15 -14.59
N GLN A 287 16.38 5.38 -14.20
CA GLN A 287 16.26 4.32 -13.19
C GLN A 287 16.59 4.88 -11.82
N VAL A 288 15.65 4.77 -10.88
CA VAL A 288 15.81 5.34 -9.54
C VAL A 288 16.03 4.23 -8.50
N VAL A 289 17.14 4.33 -7.77
CA VAL A 289 17.40 3.55 -6.55
C VAL A 289 17.16 4.50 -5.37
N HIS A 290 16.40 4.05 -4.37
CA HIS A 290 16.06 4.90 -3.23
C HIS A 290 16.55 4.29 -1.92
N THR A 291 17.01 5.14 -1.01
CA THR A 291 17.37 4.78 0.36
C THR A 291 17.05 5.93 1.30
N THR A 292 16.72 5.62 2.55
CA THR A 292 16.48 6.62 3.60
C THR A 292 17.70 6.81 4.52
N GLN A 293 18.73 5.97 4.36
CA GLN A 293 19.90 5.94 5.26
C GLN A 293 21.19 6.29 4.51
N ALA A 294 21.96 7.23 5.06
CA ALA A 294 23.24 7.67 4.52
C ALA A 294 24.28 6.53 4.42
N ALA A 295 24.35 5.67 5.45
CA ALA A 295 25.25 4.51 5.43
C ALA A 295 24.95 3.56 4.26
N ARG A 296 23.66 3.34 3.98
CA ARG A 296 23.22 2.49 2.86
C ARG A 296 23.45 3.16 1.51
N ALA A 297 23.32 4.49 1.41
CA ALA A 297 23.68 5.24 0.21
C ALA A 297 25.16 5.07 -0.13
N ALA A 298 26.05 5.17 0.86
CA ALA A 298 27.48 4.98 0.67
C ALA A 298 27.84 3.53 0.27
N GLU A 299 27.11 2.54 0.79
CA GLU A 299 27.26 1.14 0.36
C GLU A 299 26.81 0.95 -1.10
N LEU A 300 25.64 1.49 -1.47
CA LEU A 300 25.12 1.43 -2.84
C LEU A 300 26.05 2.13 -3.83
N ALA A 301 26.63 3.27 -3.46
CA ALA A 301 27.59 3.98 -4.31
C ALA A 301 28.91 3.21 -4.53
N ARG A 302 29.26 2.27 -3.66
CA ARG A 302 30.44 1.40 -3.84
C ARG A 302 30.15 0.19 -4.72
N ILE A 303 28.93 -0.34 -4.66
CA ILE A 303 28.56 -1.61 -5.32
C ILE A 303 27.93 -1.36 -6.68
N CYS A 304 27.13 -0.30 -6.80
CA CYS A 304 26.40 0.04 -8.00
C CYS A 304 27.14 1.12 -8.81
N GLU A 305 27.13 0.96 -10.13
CA GLU A 305 27.54 2.01 -11.04
C GLU A 305 26.42 3.06 -11.13
N LEU A 306 26.54 4.14 -10.37
CA LEU A 306 25.57 5.24 -10.35
C LEU A 306 26.05 6.39 -11.21
N ASP A 307 25.13 7.03 -11.95
CA ASP A 307 25.44 8.17 -12.80
C ASP A 307 25.30 9.51 -12.06
N VAL A 308 24.41 9.57 -11.06
CA VAL A 308 24.16 10.77 -10.24
C VAL A 308 23.50 10.38 -8.91
N ALA A 309 23.74 11.16 -7.86
CA ALA A 309 23.04 11.06 -6.58
C ALA A 309 22.22 12.33 -6.31
N VAL A 310 21.02 12.17 -5.73
CA VAL A 310 20.15 13.25 -5.29
C VAL A 310 19.94 13.10 -3.78
N CYS A 311 20.38 14.07 -2.98
CA CYS A 311 20.43 13.95 -1.53
C CYS A 311 19.77 15.15 -0.82
N ALA A 312 18.93 14.87 0.18
CA ALA A 312 18.31 15.90 1.01
C ALA A 312 19.16 16.38 2.19
N GLN A 313 20.16 15.61 2.60
CA GLN A 313 20.89 15.84 3.85
C GLN A 313 22.38 16.06 3.59
N ALA A 314 22.96 17.10 4.20
CA ALA A 314 24.36 17.49 4.00
C ALA A 314 25.36 16.44 4.52
N ASP A 315 25.02 15.73 5.60
CA ASP A 315 25.80 14.62 6.14
C ASP A 315 25.91 13.44 5.15
N ALA A 316 24.83 13.13 4.42
CA ALA A 316 24.85 12.13 3.37
C ALA A 316 25.73 12.55 2.18
N ILE A 317 25.69 13.83 1.80
CA ILE A 317 26.55 14.41 0.74
C ILE A 317 28.02 14.27 1.15
N ALA A 318 28.37 14.69 2.37
CA ALA A 318 29.72 14.55 2.90
C ALA A 318 30.19 13.09 2.96
N ALA A 319 29.31 12.18 3.37
CA ALA A 319 29.61 10.74 3.42
C ALA A 319 29.87 10.14 2.03
N LEU A 320 29.11 10.54 1.01
CA LEU A 320 29.35 10.13 -0.38
C LEU A 320 30.67 10.72 -0.90
N ARG A 321 30.96 11.98 -0.61
CA ARG A 321 32.22 12.64 -1.01
C ARG A 321 33.46 12.04 -0.35
N ALA A 322 33.33 11.50 0.86
CA ALA A 322 34.43 10.82 1.55
C ALA A 322 34.79 9.44 0.94
N LEU A 323 34.00 8.92 0.00
CA LEU A 323 34.29 7.64 -0.64
C LEU A 323 35.51 7.72 -1.57
N PRO A 324 36.40 6.70 -1.58
CA PRO A 324 37.54 6.67 -2.46
C PRO A 324 37.14 6.37 -3.92
N GLY A 325 37.91 6.92 -4.87
CA GLY A 325 37.79 6.61 -6.28
C GLY A 325 36.54 7.20 -6.95
N GLN A 326 36.03 6.51 -7.98
CA GLN A 326 34.90 6.99 -8.79
C GLN A 326 33.61 7.15 -7.98
N ALA A 327 33.43 6.40 -6.89
CA ALA A 327 32.25 6.48 -6.03
C ALA A 327 32.11 7.84 -5.33
N GLY A 328 33.22 8.50 -4.96
CA GLY A 328 33.19 9.86 -4.41
C GLY A 328 33.13 10.96 -5.48
N ALA A 329 33.42 10.60 -6.73
CA ALA A 329 33.42 11.52 -7.87
C ALA A 329 32.03 11.69 -8.52
N ILE A 330 31.06 10.85 -8.17
CA ILE A 330 29.70 10.90 -8.73
C ILE A 330 29.10 12.32 -8.61
N PRO A 331 28.39 12.82 -9.63
CA PRO A 331 27.68 14.09 -9.50
C PRO A 331 26.59 14.02 -8.42
N ILE A 332 26.47 15.05 -7.59
CA ILE A 332 25.51 15.12 -6.47
C ILE A 332 24.63 16.36 -6.61
N VAL A 333 23.33 16.15 -6.69
CA VAL A 333 22.30 17.20 -6.65
C VAL A 333 21.72 17.25 -5.23
N ALA A 334 21.75 18.41 -4.58
CA ALA A 334 21.15 18.56 -3.26
C ALA A 334 19.70 19.03 -3.35
N LEU A 335 18.82 18.44 -2.55
CA LEU A 335 17.45 18.91 -2.36
C LEU A 335 17.43 19.92 -1.21
N ALA A 336 17.06 21.16 -1.51
CA ALA A 336 16.98 22.22 -0.51
C ALA A 336 15.60 22.90 -0.54
N GLY A 337 14.98 23.06 0.64
CA GLY A 337 13.79 23.89 0.81
C GLY A 337 14.13 25.32 1.20
N GLU A 338 15.19 25.49 2.01
CA GLU A 338 15.60 26.76 2.58
C GLU A 338 17.01 27.20 2.10
N PRO A 339 17.32 28.51 2.11
CA PRO A 339 18.63 29.01 1.70
C PRO A 339 19.78 28.48 2.58
N ALA A 340 19.56 28.31 3.89
CA ALA A 340 20.57 27.76 4.80
C ALA A 340 20.90 26.28 4.48
N GLU A 341 19.89 25.49 4.08
CA GLU A 341 20.10 24.11 3.64
C GLU A 341 20.89 24.05 2.32
N ALA A 342 20.61 24.97 1.40
CA ALA A 342 21.32 25.08 0.14
C ALA A 342 22.81 25.42 0.35
N GLU A 343 23.12 26.35 1.26
CA GLU A 343 24.50 26.69 1.61
C GLU A 343 25.23 25.50 2.25
N ALA A 344 24.62 24.86 3.26
CA ALA A 344 25.21 23.69 3.92
C ALA A 344 25.45 22.52 2.95
N ALA A 345 24.56 22.33 1.97
CA ALA A 345 24.72 21.29 0.96
C ALA A 345 25.85 21.58 -0.04
N LEU A 346 26.03 22.84 -0.43
CA LEU A 346 27.16 23.27 -1.28
C LEU A 346 28.48 23.12 -0.52
N GLU A 347 28.54 23.51 0.75
CA GLU A 347 29.72 23.32 1.61
C GLU A 347 30.07 21.83 1.79
N ALA A 348 29.07 20.96 1.86
CA ALA A 348 29.25 19.51 1.89
C ALA A 348 29.73 18.92 0.56
N GLY A 349 29.72 19.70 -0.53
CA GLY A 349 30.25 19.33 -1.84
C GLY A 349 29.20 18.89 -2.87
N ALA A 350 27.97 19.40 -2.79
CA ALA A 350 26.99 19.24 -3.88
C ALA A 350 27.42 19.99 -5.16
N ASP A 351 27.16 19.41 -6.33
CA ASP A 351 27.48 20.02 -7.64
C ASP A 351 26.34 20.91 -8.17
N ALA A 352 25.10 20.60 -7.81
CA ALA A 352 23.92 21.37 -8.19
C ALA A 352 22.85 21.37 -7.10
N LEU A 353 21.90 22.29 -7.20
CA LEU A 353 20.81 22.46 -6.27
C LEU A 353 19.46 22.22 -6.95
N LEU A 354 18.57 21.51 -6.27
CA LEU A 354 17.19 21.30 -6.67
C LEU A 354 16.26 21.81 -5.56
N ARG A 355 15.51 22.86 -5.86
CA ARG A 355 14.58 23.46 -4.89
C ARG A 355 13.32 22.61 -4.73
N ARG A 356 12.84 22.53 -3.49
CA ARG A 356 11.50 22.00 -3.18
C ARG A 356 10.45 23.11 -3.40
N PRO A 357 9.25 22.78 -3.92
CA PRO A 357 8.79 21.47 -4.40
C PRO A 357 9.43 21.08 -5.75
N VAL A 358 9.67 19.79 -5.94
CA VAL A 358 10.36 19.27 -7.14
C VAL A 358 9.42 19.26 -8.35
N ALA A 359 9.71 20.11 -9.33
CA ALA A 359 9.08 20.08 -10.64
C ALA A 359 9.93 19.27 -11.63
N VAL A 360 9.29 18.54 -12.56
CA VAL A 360 9.97 17.70 -13.56
C VAL A 360 11.00 18.49 -14.38
N THR A 361 10.66 19.70 -14.80
CA THR A 361 11.56 20.59 -15.56
C THR A 361 12.74 21.08 -14.73
N ALA A 362 12.52 21.35 -13.44
CA ALA A 362 13.58 21.74 -12.52
C ALA A 362 14.55 20.58 -12.23
N ALA A 363 14.03 19.36 -12.07
CA ALA A 363 14.84 18.16 -11.91
C ALA A 363 15.70 17.88 -13.15
N ALA A 364 15.12 17.97 -14.36
CA ALA A 364 15.86 17.80 -15.60
C ALA A 364 17.01 18.81 -15.74
N ARG A 365 16.75 20.09 -15.40
CA ARG A 365 17.76 21.15 -15.43
C ARG A 365 18.87 20.92 -14.40
N ALA A 366 18.52 20.57 -13.16
CA ALA A 366 19.50 20.32 -12.10
C ALA A 366 20.38 19.09 -12.41
N LEU A 367 19.82 18.06 -13.04
CA LEU A 367 20.58 16.91 -13.53
C LEU A 367 21.53 17.30 -14.65
N ALA A 368 21.06 18.05 -15.65
CA ALA A 368 21.90 18.53 -16.73
C ALA A 368 23.04 19.42 -16.21
N GLU A 369 22.78 20.27 -15.22
CA GLU A 369 23.76 21.10 -14.56
C GLU A 369 24.83 20.25 -13.86
N ALA A 370 24.44 19.32 -12.98
CA ALA A 370 25.38 18.45 -12.28
C ALA A 370 26.26 17.61 -13.24
N LEU A 371 25.67 17.11 -14.33
CA LEU A 371 26.37 16.33 -15.35
C LEU A 371 27.26 17.20 -16.26
N SER A 372 26.96 18.50 -16.39
CA SER A 372 27.80 19.43 -17.15
C SER A 372 29.05 19.85 -16.38
N VAL A 373 28.96 19.94 -15.04
CA VAL A 373 30.10 20.25 -14.16
C VAL A 373 31.08 19.08 -14.09
N ARG A 374 30.59 17.84 -14.23
CA ARG A 374 31.42 16.63 -14.29
C ARG A 374 30.88 15.66 -15.33
N ALA A 375 31.69 15.40 -16.36
CA ALA A 375 31.42 14.32 -17.31
C ALA A 375 31.14 13.02 -16.51
N PRO A 376 30.07 12.27 -16.83
CA PRO A 376 29.69 11.08 -16.08
C PRO A 376 30.87 10.12 -16.03
N ALA A 377 31.15 9.56 -14.85
CA ALA A 377 32.30 8.67 -14.62
C ALA A 377 32.27 7.37 -15.45
N ASN A 378 31.19 7.14 -16.21
CA ASN A 378 30.92 5.89 -16.90
C ASN A 378 30.48 6.11 -18.35
N ASP A 379 31.35 6.71 -19.16
CA ASP A 379 31.34 6.55 -20.61
C ASP A 379 32.06 5.25 -20.98
N ARG A 380 31.36 4.12 -20.83
CA ARG A 380 31.67 2.94 -21.64
C ARG A 380 30.83 3.03 -22.91
N ALA A 381 31.51 3.34 -24.01
CA ALA A 381 31.01 3.12 -25.35
C ALA A 381 30.43 1.71 -25.45
N VAL A 382 29.14 1.63 -25.77
CA VAL A 382 28.51 0.40 -26.21
C VAL A 382 29.11 0.09 -27.58
N ALA A 383 29.97 -0.92 -27.64
CA ALA A 383 30.42 -1.55 -28.87
C ALA A 383 29.42 -2.63 -29.30
#